data_AF-A0A8X6UN63-F1
#
_entry.id   AF-A0A8X6UN63-F1
#
_cell.length_a   1.000
_cell.length_b   1.000
_cell.length_c   1.000
_cell.angle_alpha   90.00
_cell.angle_beta   90.00
_cell.angle_gamma   90.00
#
_symmetry.space_group_name_H-M   'P 1'
#
loop_
_entity.id
_entity.type
_entity.pdbx_description
1 polymer ?
#
loop_
_entity_poly.entity_id
_entity_poly.type
_entity_poly.pdbx_seq_one_letter_code
_entity_poly.pdbx_strand_id
1 'polypeptide(L)'
;MVPSKLKQHLYSSHPSCANKDKQYFKRYLEQNKKQKKFMKSAVTVSEKALEASYHVAKLIARQKKPHTVGETLIKPVCMEIVRLMLGPNEVKEVIKVSLSADTVKRRIHDMSRSRYVDIYFRNTD
;
A
#
# COMPACT_ATOMS: atom_id res chain seq x y z
N MET A 1 25.81 -8.35 1.55
CA MET A 1 26.27 -8.86 2.86
C MET A 1 27.47 -9.76 2.65
N VAL A 2 28.47 -9.70 3.52
CA VAL A 2 29.56 -10.69 3.55
C VAL A 2 29.07 -12.02 4.15
N PRO A 3 29.65 -13.18 3.79
CA PRO A 3 29.15 -14.50 4.20
C PRO A 3 29.05 -14.69 5.73
N SER A 4 30.00 -14.16 6.49
CA SER A 4 30.01 -14.23 7.95
C SER A 4 28.81 -13.52 8.59
N LYS A 5 28.50 -12.31 8.11
CA LYS A 5 27.33 -11.54 8.58
C LYS A 5 26.02 -12.20 8.20
N LEU A 6 25.93 -12.82 7.01
CA LEU A 6 24.73 -13.54 6.60
C LEU A 6 24.49 -14.75 7.50
N LYS A 7 25.53 -15.54 7.78
CA LYS A 7 25.45 -16.68 8.69
C LYS A 7 24.96 -16.23 10.07
N GLN A 8 25.60 -15.22 10.67
CA GLN A 8 25.21 -14.69 11.98
C GLN A 8 23.75 -14.22 12.01
N HIS A 9 23.32 -13.45 11.00
CA HIS A 9 21.94 -12.97 10.90
C HIS A 9 20.92 -14.11 10.81
N LEU A 10 21.24 -15.18 10.07
CA LEU A 10 20.37 -16.34 10.01
C LEU A 10 20.25 -17.02 11.38
N TYR A 11 21.35 -17.21 12.12
CA TYR A 11 21.26 -17.82 13.46
C TYR A 11 20.57 -16.92 14.49
N SER A 12 20.77 -15.60 14.44
CA SER A 12 20.20 -14.68 15.44
C SER A 12 18.75 -14.30 15.15
N SER A 13 18.43 -14.02 13.89
CA SER A 13 17.16 -13.39 13.48
C SER A 13 16.23 -14.35 12.77
N HIS A 14 16.75 -15.42 12.16
CA HIS A 14 15.94 -16.42 11.45
C HIS A 14 16.40 -17.86 11.77
N PRO A 15 16.33 -18.32 13.03
CA PRO A 15 16.91 -19.60 13.45
C PRO A 15 16.38 -20.80 12.64
N SER A 16 15.10 -20.74 12.24
CA SER A 16 14.45 -21.74 11.39
C SER A 16 15.05 -21.87 9.98
N CYS A 17 15.76 -20.85 9.51
CA CYS A 17 16.42 -20.78 8.21
C CYS A 17 17.94 -21.03 8.29
N ALA A 18 18.52 -21.09 9.50
CA ALA A 18 19.98 -21.07 9.68
C ALA A 18 20.71 -22.30 9.13
N ASN A 19 20.07 -23.47 9.21
CA ASN A 19 20.62 -24.73 8.71
C ASN A 19 19.98 -25.18 7.39
N LYS A 20 19.26 -24.30 6.69
CA LYS A 20 18.63 -24.64 5.40
C LYS A 20 19.64 -24.60 4.26
N ASP A 21 19.46 -25.48 3.29
CA ASP A 21 20.37 -25.62 2.16
C ASP A 21 20.10 -24.57 1.07
N LYS A 22 21.02 -24.45 0.10
CA LYS A 22 20.87 -23.48 -1.01
C LYS A 22 19.59 -23.74 -1.82
N GLN A 23 19.13 -24.99 -1.97
CA GLN A 23 17.92 -25.29 -2.73
C GLN A 23 16.65 -24.81 -2.03
N TYR A 24 16.61 -24.80 -0.69
CA TYR A 24 15.54 -24.16 0.05
C TYR A 24 15.39 -22.68 -0.33
N PHE A 25 16.49 -21.90 -0.30
CA PHE A 25 16.44 -20.48 -0.63
C PHE A 25 16.11 -20.21 -2.10
N LYS A 26 16.55 -21.07 -3.03
CA LYS A 26 16.12 -20.99 -4.44
C LYS A 26 14.62 -21.21 -4.59
N ARG A 27 14.06 -22.24 -3.94
CA ARG A 27 12.61 -22.49 -3.93
C ARG A 27 11.83 -21.32 -3.32
N TYR A 28 12.32 -20.80 -2.20
CA TYR A 28 11.71 -19.65 -1.51
C TYR A 28 11.74 -18.37 -2.37
N LEU A 29 12.84 -18.12 -3.08
CA LEU A 29 12.93 -17.02 -4.03
C LEU A 29 11.90 -17.16 -5.16
N GLU A 30 11.75 -18.35 -5.74
CA GLU A 30 10.76 -18.58 -6.80
C GLU A 30 9.32 -18.44 -6.29
N GLN A 31 9.03 -18.87 -5.05
CA GLN A 31 7.75 -18.59 -4.41
C GLN A 31 7.52 -17.08 -4.23
N ASN A 32 8.51 -16.34 -3.73
CA ASN A 32 8.41 -14.89 -3.57
C ASN A 32 8.21 -14.17 -4.92
N LYS A 33 8.86 -14.62 -5.98
CA LYS A 33 8.63 -14.08 -7.34
C LYS A 33 7.20 -14.34 -7.82
N LYS A 34 6.68 -15.56 -7.63
CA LYS A 34 5.29 -15.90 -7.96
C LYS A 34 4.31 -15.08 -7.16
N GLN A 35 4.51 -14.95 -5.85
CA GLN A 35 3.68 -14.11 -4.98
C GLN A 35 3.73 -12.64 -5.42
N LYS A 36 4.91 -12.10 -5.73
CA LYS A 36 5.07 -10.74 -6.25
C LYS A 36 4.34 -10.53 -7.58
N LYS A 37 4.42 -11.50 -8.51
CA LYS A 37 3.71 -11.45 -9.79
C LYS A 37 2.19 -11.50 -9.58
N PHE A 38 1.72 -12.41 -8.72
CA PHE A 38 0.31 -12.51 -8.34
C PHE A 38 -0.21 -11.22 -7.70
N MET A 39 0.54 -10.66 -6.74
CA MET A 39 0.21 -9.37 -6.12
C MET A 39 0.12 -8.25 -7.15
N LYS A 40 1.04 -8.19 -8.12
CA LYS A 40 0.96 -7.22 -9.22
C LYS A 40 -0.29 -7.39 -10.09
N SER A 41 -0.66 -8.63 -10.42
CA SER A 41 -1.84 -8.90 -11.25
C SER A 41 -3.17 -8.78 -10.50
N ALA A 42 -3.18 -9.08 -9.19
CA ALA A 42 -4.35 -8.94 -8.32
C ALA A 42 -4.67 -7.47 -8.02
N VAL A 43 -3.70 -6.59 -8.20
CA VAL A 43 -3.79 -5.14 -7.98
C VAL A 43 -3.97 -4.46 -9.35
N THR A 44 -5.01 -4.84 -10.09
CA THR A 44 -5.57 -4.01 -11.16
C THR A 44 -6.37 -2.88 -10.50
N VAL A 45 -5.65 -1.86 -10.03
CA VAL A 45 -6.28 -0.67 -9.44
C VAL A 45 -6.88 0.14 -10.59
N SER A 46 -8.18 0.39 -10.52
CA SER A 46 -8.82 1.37 -11.40
C SER A 46 -8.09 2.70 -11.29
N GLU A 47 -7.80 3.35 -12.43
CA GLU A 47 -7.14 4.67 -12.45
C GLU A 47 -7.87 5.68 -11.55
N LYS A 48 -9.21 5.64 -11.54
CA LYS A 48 -10.05 6.47 -10.65
C LYS A 48 -9.85 6.15 -9.16
N ALA A 49 -9.67 4.88 -8.81
CA ALA A 49 -9.41 4.48 -7.42
C ALA A 49 -8.00 4.90 -6.96
N LEU A 50 -7.04 4.87 -7.89
CA LEU A 50 -5.70 5.39 -7.66
C LEU A 50 -5.74 6.91 -7.42
N GLU A 51 -6.39 7.66 -8.31
CA GLU A 51 -6.58 9.10 -8.21
C GLU A 51 -7.27 9.49 -6.88
N ALA A 52 -8.39 8.85 -6.56
CA ALA A 52 -9.08 9.04 -5.28
C ALA A 52 -8.16 8.83 -4.07
N SER A 53 -7.28 7.81 -4.10
CA SER A 53 -6.32 7.57 -3.02
C SER A 53 -5.32 8.71 -2.83
N TYR A 54 -4.89 9.37 -3.91
CA TYR A 54 -4.01 10.54 -3.85
C TYR A 54 -4.74 11.76 -3.26
N HIS A 55 -5.98 12.01 -3.69
CA HIS A 55 -6.79 13.11 -3.15
C HIS A 55 -7.00 12.99 -1.64
N VAL A 56 -7.41 11.80 -1.16
CA VAL A 56 -7.61 11.57 0.28
C VAL A 56 -6.30 11.71 1.04
N ALA A 57 -5.18 11.17 0.52
CA ALA A 57 -3.87 11.31 1.15
C ALA A 57 -3.42 12.78 1.24
N LYS A 58 -3.68 13.60 0.21
CA LYS A 58 -3.42 15.04 0.22
C LYS A 58 -4.22 15.75 1.31
N LEU A 59 -5.51 15.42 1.46
CA LEU A 59 -6.37 15.99 2.50
C LEU A 59 -5.88 15.63 3.92
N ILE A 60 -5.52 14.36 4.15
CA ILE A 60 -4.95 13.90 5.42
C ILE A 60 -3.68 14.68 5.76
N ALA A 61 -2.79 14.86 4.79
CA ALA A 61 -1.54 15.61 4.96
C ALA A 61 -1.79 17.10 5.24
N ARG A 62 -2.67 17.76 4.47
CA ARG A 62 -3.04 19.17 4.67
C ARG A 62 -3.58 19.43 6.07
N GLN A 63 -4.40 18.51 6.57
CA GLN A 63 -4.99 18.61 7.92
C GLN A 63 -4.05 18.10 9.03
N LYS A 64 -2.81 17.70 8.71
CA LYS A 64 -1.82 17.14 9.63
C LYS A 64 -2.37 15.96 10.45
N LYS A 65 -3.21 15.13 9.85
CA LYS A 65 -3.81 13.96 10.51
C LYS A 65 -2.89 12.73 10.42
N PRO A 66 -2.99 11.79 11.36
CA PRO A 66 -2.26 10.52 11.28
C PRO A 66 -2.60 9.76 10.00
N HIS A 67 -1.63 9.06 9.41
CA HIS A 67 -1.86 8.26 8.20
C HIS A 67 -2.90 7.16 8.38
N THR A 68 -3.07 6.67 9.62
CA THR A 68 -4.04 5.63 10.00
C THR A 68 -5.50 6.09 9.86
N VAL A 69 -5.78 7.39 9.83
CA VAL A 69 -7.17 7.90 9.71
C VAL A 69 -7.88 7.42 8.44
N GLY A 70 -7.11 7.14 7.38
CA GLY A 70 -7.61 6.60 6.13
C GLY A 70 -8.31 5.25 6.29
N GLU A 71 -7.69 4.32 7.04
CA GLU A 71 -8.21 2.97 7.26
C GLU A 71 -9.12 2.87 8.48
N THR A 72 -8.89 3.66 9.52
CA THR A 72 -9.66 3.56 10.77
C THR A 72 -10.99 4.29 10.74
N LEU A 73 -11.11 5.35 9.93
CA LEU A 73 -12.30 6.20 9.92
C LEU A 73 -12.83 6.49 8.52
N ILE A 74 -12.01 7.04 7.63
CA ILE A 74 -12.48 7.55 6.33
C ILE A 74 -13.07 6.43 5.48
N LYS A 75 -12.34 5.31 5.33
CA LYS A 75 -12.80 4.18 4.53
C LYS A 75 -14.09 3.55 5.07
N PRO A 76 -14.21 3.21 6.37
CA PRO A 76 -15.48 2.73 6.95
C PRO A 76 -16.65 3.69 6.73
N VAL A 77 -16.46 4.99 6.95
CA VAL A 77 -17.52 6.00 6.77
C VAL A 77 -17.98 6.09 5.33
N CYS A 78 -17.06 6.12 4.35
CA CYS A 78 -17.42 6.13 2.94
C CYS A 78 -18.18 4.86 2.53
N MET A 79 -17.79 3.69 3.06
CA MET A 79 -18.50 2.44 2.81
C MET A 79 -19.93 2.49 3.36
N GLU A 80 -20.14 3.03 4.55
CA GLU A 80 -21.47 3.15 5.15
C GLU A 80 -22.37 4.12 4.39
N ILE A 81 -21.85 5.29 4.01
CA ILE A 81 -22.59 6.28 3.21
C ILE A 81 -23.02 5.66 1.87
N VAL A 82 -22.10 5.01 1.15
CA VAL A 82 -22.41 4.38 -0.14
C VAL A 82 -23.40 3.23 0.03
N ARG A 83 -23.24 2.42 1.08
CA ARG A 83 -24.17 1.33 1.41
C ARG A 83 -25.60 1.83 1.62
N LEU A 84 -25.76 2.92 2.37
CA LEU A 84 -27.07 3.49 2.71
C LEU A 84 -27.70 4.26 1.54
N MET A 85 -26.90 4.99 0.75
CA MET A 85 -27.40 5.88 -0.31
C MET A 85 -27.55 5.19 -1.66
N LEU A 86 -26.62 4.31 -2.01
CA LEU A 86 -26.51 3.71 -3.35
C LEU A 86 -26.78 2.21 -3.35
N GLY A 87 -26.54 1.56 -2.21
CA GLY A 87 -26.76 0.13 -2.02
C GLY A 87 -25.49 -0.65 -1.70
N PRO A 88 -25.65 -1.92 -1.31
CA PRO A 88 -24.52 -2.76 -0.88
C PRO A 88 -23.61 -3.21 -2.03
N ASN A 89 -24.06 -3.19 -3.28
CA ASN A 89 -23.26 -3.65 -4.42
C ASN A 89 -22.18 -2.64 -4.79
N GLU A 90 -22.47 -1.36 -4.59
CA GLU A 90 -21.68 -0.19 -4.95
C GLU A 90 -20.49 -0.01 -4.00
N VAL A 91 -20.58 -0.54 -2.78
CA VAL A 91 -19.50 -0.56 -1.77
C VAL A 91 -18.24 -1.23 -2.31
N LYS A 92 -18.36 -2.19 -3.23
CA LYS A 92 -17.23 -2.89 -3.86
C LYS A 92 -16.28 -1.93 -4.59
N GLU A 93 -16.78 -0.82 -5.12
CA GLU A 93 -15.94 0.19 -5.78
C GLU A 93 -15.14 1.02 -4.76
N VAL A 94 -15.75 1.35 -3.61
CA VAL A 94 -15.06 2.06 -2.50
C VAL A 94 -13.95 1.20 -1.90
N ILE A 95 -14.17 -0.11 -1.79
CA ILE A 95 -13.17 -1.05 -1.25
C ILE A 95 -11.88 -1.04 -2.08
N LYS A 96 -11.97 -0.82 -3.40
CA LYS A 96 -10.80 -0.75 -4.30
C LYS A 96 -9.89 0.44 -3.99
N VAL A 97 -10.40 1.50 -3.35
CA VAL A 97 -9.59 2.63 -2.92
C VAL A 97 -8.70 2.20 -1.75
N SER A 98 -7.38 2.24 -1.97
CA SER A 98 -6.39 1.85 -0.97
C SER A 98 -6.04 3.02 -0.06
N LEU A 99 -6.53 2.97 1.19
CA LEU A 99 -6.34 4.02 2.20
C LEU A 99 -5.60 3.52 3.46
N SER A 100 -4.85 2.42 3.36
CA SER A 100 -4.02 1.95 4.48
C SER A 100 -2.96 2.98 4.87
N ALA A 101 -2.50 2.95 6.12
CA ALA A 101 -1.50 3.90 6.61
C ALA A 101 -0.24 3.93 5.72
N ASP A 102 0.25 2.75 5.29
CA ASP A 102 1.39 2.64 4.37
C ASP A 102 1.11 3.23 3.00
N THR A 103 -0.11 3.08 2.49
CA THR A 103 -0.50 3.66 1.22
C THR A 103 -0.56 5.17 1.31
N VAL A 104 -1.25 5.71 2.32
CA VAL A 104 -1.32 7.16 2.57
C VAL A 104 0.08 7.75 2.69
N LYS A 105 0.95 7.14 3.49
CA LYS A 105 2.37 7.56 3.62
C LYS A 105 3.09 7.58 2.27
N ARG A 106 2.95 6.51 1.49
CA ARG A 106 3.59 6.40 0.16
C ARG A 106 3.09 7.48 -0.78
N ARG A 107 1.77 7.72 -0.87
CA ARG A 107 1.16 8.75 -1.72
C ARG A 107 1.67 10.15 -1.35
N ILE A 108 1.75 10.46 -0.05
CA ILE A 108 2.29 11.73 0.45
C ILE A 108 3.75 11.90 0.04
N HIS A 109 4.55 10.86 0.25
CA HIS A 109 5.96 10.88 -0.11
C HIS A 109 6.18 10.99 -1.63
N ASP A 110 5.39 10.29 -2.44
CA ASP A 110 5.41 10.40 -3.90
C ASP A 110 5.08 11.83 -4.36
N MET A 111 4.04 12.44 -3.77
CA MET A 111 3.70 13.84 -4.02
C MET A 111 4.82 14.79 -3.61
N SER A 112 5.47 14.58 -2.47
CA SER A 112 6.59 15.43 -2.02
C SER A 112 7.83 15.34 -2.90
N ARG A 113 8.05 14.20 -3.57
CA ARG A 113 9.20 13.96 -4.45
C ARG A 113 8.99 14.51 -5.85
N SER A 114 7.74 14.69 -6.26
CA SER A 114 7.40 15.11 -7.61
C SER A 114 7.03 16.59 -7.62
N ARG A 115 7.95 17.43 -8.12
CA ARG A 115 7.70 18.85 -8.45
C ARG A 115 6.53 19.06 -9.44
N TYR A 116 6.07 18.00 -10.10
CA TYR A 116 5.03 18.00 -11.13
C TYR A 116 3.60 17.79 -10.60
N VAL A 117 3.40 17.30 -9.37
CA VAL A 117 2.02 17.09 -8.86
C VAL A 117 1.42 18.38 -8.31
N ASP A 118 2.27 19.35 -7.97
CA ASP A 118 1.85 20.69 -7.55
C ASP A 118 1.20 21.50 -8.68
N ILE A 119 1.55 21.28 -9.94
CA ILE A 119 1.01 22.05 -11.08
C ILE A 119 -0.34 21.51 -11.60
N TYR A 120 -0.64 20.22 -11.44
CA TYR A 120 -1.95 19.67 -11.85
C TYR A 120 -3.07 19.86 -10.83
N PHE A 121 -2.73 20.17 -9.57
CA PHE A 121 -3.72 20.30 -8.48
C PHE A 121 -3.73 21.69 -7.80
N ARG A 122 -3.18 22.72 -8.45
CA ARG A 122 -3.25 24.13 -8.01
C ARG A 122 -4.38 24.95 -8.65
N ASN A 123 -5.13 24.41 -9.60
CA ASN A 123 -6.15 25.16 -10.37
C ASN A 123 -7.61 24.85 -9.98
N THR A 124 -7.88 24.58 -8.70
CA THR A 124 -9.25 24.54 -8.18
C THR A 124 -9.28 25.16 -6.79
N ASP A 125 -9.08 26.47 -6.73
CA ASP A 125 -9.56 27.37 -5.68
C ASP A 125 -9.98 28.68 -6.39
#